data_AF-Q17FP3-F1
#
_entry.id   AF-Q17FP3-F1
#
_cell.length_a   1.000
_cell.length_b   1.000
_cell.length_c   1.000
_cell.angle_alpha   90.00
_cell.angle_beta   90.00
_cell.angle_gamma   90.00
#
_symmetry.space_group_name_H-M   'P 1'
#
loop_
_entity.id
_entity.type
_entity.pdbx_description
1 polymer ?
#
loop_
_entity_poly.entity_id
_entity_poly.type
_entity_poly.pdbx_seq_one_letter_code
_entity_poly.pdbx_strand_id
1 'polypeptide(L)'
;MARLTVLCLLFSACVMVRGDLGLNLTIPGLVSGVSGALSQGMINLIKANGTIRMEAEMDSSGALVSLIKVVNDVTSPLNKLLGATLAGSSKKDNSQELFAALSTHVVNTKAAIDSAVKSSDELQSTVKPSQYNDVRGNVTLIESNIPKLQEAFTVLSTTAAVVESSKDPVTSDNVTNFFTKSILDDLINPLLNITQGINGLATTVTSIVKDKMASMNAIASVNGTINNGLRSLATTTSNFNRSVNDAGSFVSNNGNGLYGSINQMYSPYMNRPQNFNGGDVTRVSNYLAELKTKVEQFSSDMSNTFTYLRDNVTVLLNSQVDRISKILLDTAVYMTNTGYSSSSENGEPCASKYTKELTQNPLLVSRLSGCLQPEVNGFNGIYQLFRVLMDQTRTLGGSVSAQVLGRQCTQGTTDCVATYFGYLEDLSQQVNEKLKINVQIVHRETLTMQNRIGACTMAVTADIADNARMMQGKFENCLVTGTRNIFKVGK
;
A
#
# COMPACT_ATOMS: atom_id res chain seq x y z
N MET A 1 17.56 2.75 27.71
CA MET A 1 18.69 3.10 28.60
C MET A 1 19.55 4.15 27.93
N ALA A 2 19.37 5.41 28.30
CA ALA A 2 20.34 6.49 28.16
C ALA A 2 19.95 7.54 29.21
N ARG A 3 20.88 7.86 30.12
CA ARG A 3 20.63 8.46 31.42
C ARG A 3 20.30 9.94 31.30
N LEU A 4 19.11 10.29 31.81
CA LEU A 4 18.71 11.62 32.25
C LEU A 4 19.71 12.08 33.33
N THR A 5 20.52 13.11 33.06
CA THR A 5 21.36 13.73 34.08
C THR A 5 20.63 14.94 34.64
N VAL A 6 19.80 14.67 35.64
CA VAL A 6 19.36 15.66 36.63
C VAL A 6 20.57 15.89 37.54
N LEU A 7 21.17 17.07 37.48
CA LEU A 7 22.16 17.49 38.48
C LEU A 7 21.54 18.59 39.34
N CYS A 8 21.09 18.19 40.53
CA CYS A 8 20.72 19.09 41.60
C CYS A 8 21.94 19.90 42.07
N LEU A 9 21.76 21.21 42.03
CA LEU A 9 22.11 22.18 43.07
C LEU A 9 22.58 21.58 44.40
N LEU A 10 23.82 21.88 44.79
CA LEU A 10 24.25 22.32 46.14
C LEU A 10 25.79 22.42 46.16
N PHE A 11 26.33 23.65 46.19
CA PHE A 11 27.25 24.16 47.22
C PHE A 11 27.92 25.49 46.83
N SER A 12 28.15 26.29 47.86
CA SER A 12 29.05 27.46 47.98
C SER A 12 28.58 28.82 47.49
N ALA A 13 28.11 29.60 48.47
CA ALA A 13 28.17 31.05 48.48
C ALA A 13 29.63 31.53 48.36
N CYS A 14 30.06 31.72 47.12
CA CYS A 14 31.04 32.71 46.74
C CYS A 14 30.23 33.76 45.97
N VAL A 15 30.32 35.05 46.32
CA VAL A 15 29.74 36.12 45.51
C VAL A 15 30.54 36.17 44.21
N MET A 16 30.25 35.24 43.29
CA MET A 16 30.72 35.32 41.92
C MET A 16 30.04 36.55 41.34
N VAL A 17 30.84 37.58 41.08
CA VAL A 17 30.41 38.75 40.32
C VAL A 17 29.85 38.25 39.01
N ARG A 18 28.52 38.25 38.91
CA ARG A 18 27.79 37.86 37.71
C ARG A 18 28.04 38.93 36.66
N GLY A 19 28.54 38.50 35.50
CA GLY A 19 28.74 39.36 34.35
C GLY A 19 27.71 39.08 33.27
N ASP A 20 27.20 40.14 32.68
CA ASP A 20 26.15 40.11 31.67
C ASP A 20 26.68 40.70 30.37
N LEU A 21 26.37 40.08 29.22
CA LEU A 21 26.79 40.52 27.87
C LEU A 21 28.32 40.65 27.69
N GLY A 22 29.09 39.83 28.41
CA GLY A 22 30.55 39.89 28.42
C GLY A 22 31.11 40.84 29.50
N LEU A 23 30.32 41.79 29.98
CA LEU A 23 30.79 42.79 30.94
C LEU A 23 30.97 42.19 32.34
N ASN A 24 31.89 42.76 33.13
CA ASN A 24 32.07 42.39 34.53
C ASN A 24 31.09 43.13 35.46
N LEU A 25 29.81 43.18 35.08
CA LEU A 25 28.75 43.83 35.82
C LEU A 25 27.40 43.14 35.56
N THR A 26 26.44 43.36 36.45
CA THR A 26 25.09 42.82 36.33
C THR A 26 24.14 43.90 35.81
N ILE A 27 23.38 43.59 34.76
CA ILE A 27 22.39 44.48 34.15
C ILE A 27 21.01 44.10 34.71
N PRO A 28 20.36 44.99 35.50
CA PRO A 28 19.06 44.69 36.09
C PRO A 28 18.01 44.31 35.04
N GLY A 29 17.30 43.21 35.26
CA GLY A 29 16.19 42.77 34.41
C GLY A 29 16.57 41.99 33.16
N LEU A 30 17.83 42.01 32.72
CA LEU A 30 18.27 41.34 31.48
C LEU A 30 18.07 39.83 31.55
N VAL A 31 18.70 39.14 32.51
CA VAL A 31 18.63 37.67 32.53
C VAL A 31 17.22 37.17 32.84
N SER A 32 16.49 37.82 33.75
CA SER A 32 15.09 37.47 34.01
C SER A 32 14.19 37.71 32.80
N GLY A 33 14.43 38.79 32.04
CA GLY A 33 13.70 39.10 30.82
C GLY A 33 13.97 38.11 29.69
N VAL A 34 15.25 37.82 29.42
CA VAL A 34 15.67 36.85 28.40
C VAL A 34 15.19 35.44 28.77
N SER A 35 15.42 34.97 30.00
CA SER A 35 14.96 33.65 30.42
C SER A 35 13.44 33.51 30.44
N GLY A 36 12.71 34.56 30.83
CA GLY A 36 11.25 34.63 30.75
C GLY A 36 10.75 34.53 29.31
N ALA A 37 11.35 35.30 28.40
CA ALA A 37 10.97 35.34 26.99
C ALA A 37 11.23 34.03 26.24
N LEU A 38 12.22 33.25 26.66
CA LEU A 38 12.63 32.00 25.99
C LEU A 38 11.90 30.74 26.49
N SER A 39 11.09 30.86 27.54
CA SER A 39 10.60 29.67 28.25
C SER A 39 9.65 28.79 27.39
N GLN A 40 9.93 27.48 27.41
CA GLN A 40 9.13 26.32 26.92
C GLN A 40 8.82 26.17 25.43
N GLY A 41 8.97 27.19 24.58
CA GLY A 41 8.53 27.11 23.17
C GLY A 41 9.18 26.00 22.34
N MET A 42 10.52 25.94 22.33
CA MET A 42 11.27 24.99 21.50
C MET A 42 11.01 23.52 21.85
N ILE A 43 10.73 23.21 23.12
CA ILE A 43 10.51 21.83 23.58
C ILE A 43 9.24 21.26 22.93
N ASN A 44 8.18 22.06 22.80
CA ASN A 44 6.92 21.64 22.22
C ASN A 44 7.07 21.35 20.72
N LEU A 45 7.79 22.20 20.00
CA LEU A 45 8.07 22.00 18.58
C LEU A 45 8.94 20.76 18.32
N ILE A 46 9.96 20.52 19.16
CA ILE A 46 10.80 19.31 19.09
C ILE A 46 9.96 18.04 19.32
N LYS A 47 9.07 18.05 20.32
CA LYS A 47 8.17 16.92 20.58
C LYS A 47 7.25 16.64 19.40
N ALA A 48 6.67 17.70 18.83
CA ALA A 48 5.81 17.60 17.65
C ALA A 48 6.58 17.07 16.41
N ASN A 49 7.85 17.43 16.24
CA ASN A 49 8.70 16.88 15.18
C ASN A 49 8.97 15.37 15.36
N GLY A 50 9.15 14.94 16.62
CA GLY A 50 9.41 13.54 16.96
C GLY A 50 8.28 12.59 16.53
N THR A 51 7.03 13.05 16.54
CA THR A 51 5.87 12.25 16.14
C THR A 51 5.75 12.06 14.62
N ILE A 52 6.42 12.88 13.79
CA ILE A 52 6.25 12.87 12.32
C ILE A 52 7.13 11.82 11.63
N ARG A 53 8.32 11.55 12.19
CA ARG A 53 9.40 10.83 11.50
C ARG A 53 9.12 9.36 11.18
N MET A 54 8.23 8.70 11.92
CA MET A 54 7.91 7.29 11.67
C MET A 54 6.86 7.08 10.57
N GLU A 55 6.21 8.15 10.12
CA GLU A 55 5.00 8.06 9.31
C GLU A 55 5.05 8.87 8.01
N ALA A 56 6.07 9.73 7.84
CA ALA A 56 6.17 10.62 6.68
C ALA A 56 6.24 9.89 5.32
N GLU A 57 6.82 8.69 5.26
CA GLU A 57 6.89 7.89 4.04
C GLU A 57 5.54 7.26 3.65
N MET A 58 4.61 7.15 4.60
CA MET A 58 3.26 6.61 4.37
C MET A 58 2.25 7.70 4.00
N ASP A 59 2.61 8.98 4.15
CA ASP A 59 1.76 10.11 3.77
C ASP A 59 1.75 10.31 2.24
N SER A 60 0.73 9.76 1.58
CA SER A 60 0.49 9.91 0.14
C SER A 60 0.40 11.35 -0.36
N SER A 61 0.14 12.33 0.53
CA SER A 61 0.03 13.74 0.15
C SER A 61 1.36 14.50 0.20
N GLY A 62 2.39 13.93 0.84
CA GLY A 62 3.69 14.58 1.03
C GLY A 62 3.72 15.71 2.07
N ALA A 63 2.58 16.04 2.70
CA ALA A 63 2.48 17.13 3.68
C ALA A 63 3.43 16.93 4.87
N LEU A 64 3.56 15.71 5.38
CA LEU A 64 4.43 15.42 6.52
C LEU A 64 5.92 15.61 6.19
N VAL A 65 6.34 15.35 4.95
CA VAL A 65 7.72 15.56 4.49
C VAL A 65 8.05 17.06 4.47
N SER A 66 7.18 17.87 3.85
CA SER A 66 7.34 19.32 3.82
C SER A 66 7.28 19.91 5.25
N LEU A 67 6.41 19.38 6.12
CA LEU A 67 6.31 19.81 7.51
C LEU A 67 7.59 19.51 8.31
N ILE A 68 8.21 18.33 8.13
CA ILE A 68 9.51 18.01 8.74
C ILE A 68 10.58 19.01 8.31
N LYS A 69 10.61 19.39 7.03
CA LYS A 69 11.57 20.37 6.49
C LYS A 69 11.40 21.73 7.16
N VAL A 70 10.17 22.27 7.19
CA VAL A 70 9.84 23.52 7.90
C VAL A 70 10.28 23.46 9.36
N VAL A 71 9.93 22.38 10.07
CA VAL A 71 10.23 22.26 11.50
C VAL A 71 11.74 22.15 11.75
N ASN A 72 12.50 21.44 10.91
CA ASN A 72 13.95 21.34 11.06
C ASN A 72 14.66 22.67 10.77
N ASP A 73 14.22 23.39 9.74
CA ASP A 73 14.73 24.70 9.34
C ASP A 73 14.44 25.78 10.40
N VAL A 74 13.36 25.63 11.17
CA VAL A 74 13.07 26.47 12.35
C VAL A 74 13.87 26.00 13.57
N THR A 75 13.84 24.72 13.88
CA THR A 75 14.25 24.22 15.21
C THR A 75 15.76 24.30 15.44
N SER A 76 16.57 23.80 14.51
CA SER A 76 18.02 23.68 14.71
C SER A 76 18.74 25.03 14.84
N PRO A 77 18.56 25.99 13.92
CA PRO A 77 19.27 27.27 13.99
C PRO A 77 18.73 28.17 15.09
N LEU A 78 17.41 28.20 15.29
CA LEU A 78 16.78 29.04 16.31
C LEU A 78 17.16 28.57 17.72
N ASN A 79 17.24 27.25 17.97
CA ASN A 79 17.72 26.74 19.26
C ASN A 79 19.16 27.19 19.57
N LYS A 80 20.04 27.28 18.56
CA LYS A 80 21.40 27.81 18.71
C LYS A 80 21.40 29.31 19.02
N LEU A 81 20.60 30.09 18.30
CA LEU A 81 20.47 31.53 18.53
C LEU A 81 19.91 31.84 19.92
N LEU A 82 18.80 31.21 20.31
CA LEU A 82 18.16 31.41 21.61
C LEU A 82 19.06 30.91 22.74
N GLY A 83 19.73 29.77 22.56
CA GLY A 83 20.71 29.25 23.51
C GLY A 83 21.93 30.17 23.69
N ALA A 84 22.47 30.71 22.59
CA ALA A 84 23.56 31.68 22.63
C ALA A 84 23.13 33.00 23.28
N THR A 85 21.90 33.46 23.04
CA THR A 85 21.32 34.65 23.66
C THR A 85 21.15 34.48 25.16
N LEU A 86 20.61 33.33 25.60
CA LEU A 86 20.49 32.98 27.02
C LEU A 86 21.86 32.92 27.69
N ALA A 87 22.81 32.21 27.10
CA ALA A 87 24.16 32.11 27.63
C ALA A 87 24.81 33.50 27.71
N GLY A 88 24.74 34.30 26.64
CA GLY A 88 25.29 35.66 26.59
C GLY A 88 24.68 36.61 27.61
N SER A 89 23.39 36.44 27.93
CA SER A 89 22.72 37.28 28.94
C SER A 89 23.35 37.17 30.32
N SER A 90 24.03 36.07 30.65
CA SER A 90 24.62 35.79 31.97
C SER A 90 26.10 35.39 31.92
N LYS A 91 26.81 35.70 30.81
CA LYS A 91 28.23 35.33 30.62
C LYS A 91 29.12 36.55 30.81
N LYS A 92 30.20 36.36 31.58
CA LYS A 92 31.34 37.28 31.72
C LYS A 92 32.46 36.81 30.79
N ASP A 93 32.74 37.55 29.71
CA ASP A 93 33.70 37.19 28.65
C ASP A 93 34.00 38.37 27.71
N ASN A 94 34.80 38.22 26.67
CA ASN A 94 34.99 39.28 25.66
C ASN A 94 33.65 39.64 24.97
N SER A 95 33.16 40.86 25.20
CA SER A 95 31.89 41.34 24.65
C SER A 95 31.90 41.38 23.12
N GLN A 96 33.02 41.76 22.49
CA GLN A 96 33.15 41.80 21.03
C GLN A 96 33.03 40.40 20.41
N GLU A 97 33.70 39.41 21.01
CA GLU A 97 33.61 38.01 20.56
C GLU A 97 32.19 37.45 20.76
N LEU A 98 31.54 37.78 21.88
CA LEU A 98 30.16 37.39 22.15
C LEU A 98 29.20 37.93 21.08
N PHE A 99 29.25 39.23 20.78
CA PHE A 99 28.36 39.84 19.81
C PHE A 99 28.67 39.42 18.36
N ALA A 100 29.94 39.15 18.03
CA ALA A 100 30.31 38.54 16.74
C ALA A 100 29.72 37.13 16.58
N ALA A 101 29.76 36.31 17.64
CA ALA A 101 29.15 34.98 17.64
C ALA A 101 27.61 35.06 17.54
N LEU A 102 26.97 35.98 18.29
CA LEU A 102 25.52 36.21 18.19
C LEU A 102 25.10 36.66 16.79
N SER A 103 25.83 37.60 16.17
CA SER A 103 25.58 38.04 14.81
C SER A 103 25.68 36.88 13.81
N THR A 104 26.67 36.00 13.98
CA THR A 104 26.80 34.79 13.14
C THR A 104 25.60 33.85 13.30
N HIS A 105 25.11 33.65 14.53
CA HIS A 105 23.90 32.87 14.79
C HIS A 105 22.65 33.52 14.18
N VAL A 106 22.53 34.85 14.21
CA VAL A 106 21.42 35.58 13.59
C VAL A 106 21.40 35.38 12.08
N VAL A 107 22.53 35.56 11.39
CA VAL A 107 22.63 35.39 9.93
C VAL A 107 22.27 33.97 9.51
N ASN A 108 22.83 32.97 10.19
CA ASN A 108 22.53 31.56 9.92
C ASN A 108 21.05 31.23 10.19
N THR A 109 20.47 31.81 11.24
CA THR A 109 19.05 31.63 11.55
C THR A 109 18.16 32.30 10.52
N LYS A 110 18.49 33.51 10.06
CA LYS A 110 17.71 34.19 9.01
C LYS A 110 17.68 33.34 7.74
N ALA A 111 18.83 32.87 7.26
CA ALA A 111 18.90 32.06 6.05
C ALA A 111 18.06 30.78 6.13
N ALA A 112 18.07 30.12 7.29
CA ALA A 112 17.29 28.90 7.50
C ALA A 112 15.78 29.19 7.66
N ILE A 113 15.39 30.27 8.34
CA ILE A 113 13.99 30.68 8.41
C ILE A 113 13.46 31.08 7.03
N ASP A 114 14.27 31.69 6.17
CA ASP A 114 13.89 31.99 4.79
C ASP A 114 13.67 30.72 3.96
N SER A 115 14.43 29.66 4.25
CA SER A 115 14.17 28.32 3.72
C SER A 115 12.88 27.72 4.28
N ALA A 116 12.60 27.88 5.58
CA ALA A 116 11.36 27.42 6.20
C ALA A 116 10.12 28.10 5.61
N VAL A 117 10.21 29.41 5.35
CA VAL A 117 9.20 30.21 4.66
C VAL A 117 8.93 29.57 3.29
N LYS A 118 9.94 29.41 2.43
CA LYS A 118 9.75 28.79 1.11
C LYS A 118 9.18 27.37 1.20
N SER A 119 9.64 26.58 2.17
CA SER A 119 9.18 25.20 2.35
C SER A 119 7.74 25.12 2.86
N SER A 120 7.23 26.14 3.55
CA SER A 120 5.82 26.17 3.96
C SER A 120 4.87 26.29 2.77
N ASP A 121 5.32 26.85 1.64
CA ASP A 121 4.49 26.99 0.43
C ASP A 121 4.14 25.64 -0.20
N GLU A 122 4.95 24.60 0.03
CA GLU A 122 4.66 23.22 -0.37
C GLU A 122 3.42 22.64 0.35
N LEU A 123 3.00 23.24 1.47
CA LEU A 123 1.83 22.79 2.24
C LEU A 123 0.49 23.31 1.67
N GLN A 124 0.51 24.34 0.81
CA GLN A 124 -0.69 25.08 0.42
C GLN A 124 -1.80 24.21 -0.19
N SER A 125 -1.43 23.16 -0.94
CA SER A 125 -2.39 22.23 -1.57
C SER A 125 -2.59 20.92 -0.81
N THR A 126 -1.86 20.69 0.28
CA THR A 126 -1.80 19.39 0.95
C THR A 126 -2.38 19.41 2.36
N VAL A 127 -2.55 20.58 2.98
CA VAL A 127 -3.22 20.75 4.28
C VAL A 127 -4.42 21.70 4.19
N LYS A 128 -5.18 21.87 5.27
CA LYS A 128 -6.30 22.83 5.29
C LYS A 128 -5.77 24.26 5.09
N PRO A 129 -6.50 25.15 4.39
CA PRO A 129 -6.06 26.53 4.21
C PRO A 129 -5.77 27.27 5.53
N SER A 130 -6.54 27.01 6.59
CA SER A 130 -6.26 27.56 7.92
C SER A 130 -4.93 27.07 8.50
N GLN A 131 -4.66 25.77 8.39
CA GLN A 131 -3.38 25.18 8.85
C GLN A 131 -2.19 25.70 8.03
N TYR A 132 -2.34 25.86 6.72
CA TYR A 132 -1.32 26.50 5.88
C TYR A 132 -1.03 27.94 6.33
N ASN A 133 -2.09 28.74 6.49
CA ASN A 133 -1.98 30.13 6.93
C ASN A 133 -1.35 30.23 8.32
N ASP A 134 -1.67 29.32 9.23
CA ASP A 134 -1.09 29.26 10.57
C ASP A 134 0.40 28.91 10.53
N VAL A 135 0.81 27.89 9.75
CA VAL A 135 2.24 27.56 9.58
C VAL A 135 2.97 28.76 8.99
N ARG A 136 2.48 29.29 7.87
CA ARG A 136 3.11 30.43 7.18
C ARG A 136 3.18 31.66 8.06
N GLY A 137 2.09 31.98 8.76
CA GLY A 137 1.99 33.13 9.66
C GLY A 137 2.96 33.02 10.83
N ASN A 138 3.05 31.85 11.47
CA ASN A 138 3.99 31.63 12.57
C ASN A 138 5.45 31.71 12.11
N VAL A 139 5.80 31.13 10.95
CA VAL A 139 7.15 31.20 10.39
C VAL A 139 7.51 32.64 9.99
N THR A 140 6.57 33.38 9.39
CA THR A 140 6.75 34.80 9.02
C THR A 140 6.89 35.69 10.26
N LEU A 141 6.16 35.38 11.35
CA LEU A 141 6.33 36.07 12.63
C LEU A 141 7.76 35.89 13.17
N ILE A 142 8.31 34.68 13.10
CA ILE A 142 9.71 34.41 13.47
C ILE A 142 10.65 35.20 12.54
N GLU A 143 10.43 35.11 11.23
CA GLU A 143 11.26 35.79 10.22
C GLU A 143 11.37 37.29 10.47
N SER A 144 10.24 37.97 10.71
CA SER A 144 10.19 39.42 10.90
C SER A 144 10.81 39.93 12.20
N ASN A 145 11.04 39.05 13.19
CA ASN A 145 11.65 39.41 14.47
C ASN A 145 13.16 39.11 14.52
N ILE A 146 13.71 38.32 13.58
CA ILE A 146 15.16 38.05 13.50
C ILE A 146 15.96 39.32 13.18
N PRO A 147 15.59 40.18 12.21
CA PRO A 147 16.29 41.45 11.99
C PRO A 147 16.22 42.39 13.19
N LYS A 148 15.11 42.37 13.95
CA LYS A 148 14.97 43.17 15.19
C LYS A 148 15.91 42.70 16.27
N LEU A 149 16.12 41.38 16.41
CA LEU A 149 17.16 40.85 17.29
C LEU A 149 18.56 41.29 16.85
N GLN A 150 18.82 41.32 15.54
CA GLN A 150 20.11 41.80 15.02
C GLN A 150 20.37 43.26 15.40
N GLU A 151 19.36 44.10 15.25
CA GLU A 151 19.41 45.52 15.63
C GLU A 151 19.63 45.65 17.14
N ALA A 152 18.86 44.93 17.97
CA ALA A 152 19.03 44.92 19.42
C ALA A 152 20.43 44.48 19.84
N PHE A 153 21.00 43.44 19.23
CA PHE A 153 22.39 43.03 19.50
C PHE A 153 23.41 44.09 19.07
N THR A 154 23.15 44.81 17.98
CA THR A 154 24.03 45.90 17.52
C THR A 154 24.02 47.07 18.50
N VAL A 155 22.84 47.45 18.99
CA VAL A 155 22.69 48.49 20.03
C VAL A 155 23.36 48.05 21.33
N LEU A 156 23.10 46.82 21.79
CA LEU A 156 23.72 46.27 23.00
C LEU A 156 25.25 46.18 22.89
N SER A 157 25.79 45.80 21.72
CA SER A 157 27.23 45.76 21.46
C SER A 157 27.85 47.15 21.52
N THR A 158 27.19 48.14 20.92
CA THR A 158 27.65 49.53 20.95
C THR A 158 27.62 50.07 22.38
N THR A 159 26.56 49.83 23.13
CA THR A 159 26.44 50.23 24.54
C THR A 159 27.49 49.53 25.41
N ALA A 160 27.77 48.25 25.19
CA ALA A 160 28.83 47.52 25.87
C ALA A 160 30.22 48.13 25.61
N ALA A 161 30.52 48.48 24.35
CA ALA A 161 31.78 49.15 24.00
C ALA A 161 31.92 50.54 24.65
N VAL A 162 30.83 51.31 24.75
CA VAL A 162 30.81 52.60 25.47
C VAL A 162 31.10 52.41 26.96
N VAL A 163 30.51 51.38 27.57
CA VAL A 163 30.74 51.04 28.98
C VAL A 163 32.19 50.60 29.23
N GLU A 164 32.76 49.78 28.35
CA GLU A 164 34.17 49.33 28.44
C GLU A 164 35.17 50.46 28.21
N SER A 165 34.82 51.48 27.43
CA SER A 165 35.66 52.65 27.12
C SER A 165 35.38 53.88 27.99
N SER A 166 34.46 53.77 28.95
CA SER A 166 34.10 54.86 29.86
C SER A 166 35.29 55.29 30.73
N LYS A 167 35.49 56.60 30.83
CA LYS A 167 36.52 57.19 31.72
C LYS A 167 36.11 57.12 33.19
N ASP A 168 34.81 57.15 33.46
CA ASP A 168 34.25 57.00 34.80
C ASP A 168 33.88 55.53 35.06
N PRO A 169 34.19 54.96 36.25
CA PRO A 169 33.87 53.58 36.56
C PRO A 169 32.36 53.31 36.48
N VAL A 170 31.97 52.38 35.60
CA VAL A 170 30.60 51.88 35.51
C VAL A 170 30.44 50.73 36.52
N THR A 171 29.46 50.86 37.42
CA THR A 171 29.12 49.88 38.45
C THR A 171 27.67 49.43 38.29
N SER A 172 27.25 48.43 39.06
CA SER A 172 25.86 47.96 39.09
C SER A 172 24.85 49.05 39.48
N ASP A 173 25.29 50.14 40.12
CA ASP A 173 24.42 51.24 40.57
C ASP A 173 24.13 52.25 39.47
N ASN A 174 25.02 52.39 38.47
CA ASN A 174 24.88 53.37 37.38
C ASN A 174 24.75 52.73 35.98
N VAL A 175 24.85 51.40 35.87
CA VAL A 175 24.72 50.65 34.61
C VAL A 175 23.40 50.91 33.87
N THR A 176 22.34 51.22 34.60
CA THR A 176 21.00 51.52 34.05
C THR A 176 20.95 52.85 33.26
N ASN A 177 21.93 53.73 33.46
CA ASN A 177 22.10 54.93 32.62
C ASN A 177 22.53 54.59 31.19
N PHE A 178 23.15 53.41 31.00
CA PHE A 178 23.63 52.91 29.71
C PHE A 178 22.68 51.86 29.15
N PHE A 179 22.32 50.85 29.95
CA PHE A 179 21.36 49.81 29.60
C PHE A 179 19.98 50.17 30.11
N THR A 180 19.33 51.09 29.40
CA THR A 180 17.98 51.54 29.74
C THR A 180 16.96 50.42 29.53
N LYS A 181 15.80 50.55 30.19
CA LYS A 181 14.69 49.60 29.98
C LYS A 181 14.28 49.48 28.50
N SER A 182 14.30 50.57 27.75
CA SER A 182 13.97 50.54 26.31
C SER A 182 14.92 49.63 25.53
N ILE A 183 16.23 49.73 25.77
CA ILE A 183 17.24 48.90 25.10
C ILE A 183 17.04 47.41 25.45
N LEU A 184 16.65 47.12 26.68
CA LEU A 184 16.34 45.75 27.10
C LEU A 184 15.03 45.24 26.48
N ASP A 185 14.00 46.09 26.41
CA ASP A 185 12.72 45.77 25.78
C ASP A 185 12.88 45.50 24.27
N ASP A 186 13.81 46.20 23.59
CA ASP A 186 14.15 45.98 22.17
C ASP A 186 14.78 44.59 21.94
N LEU A 187 15.41 43.98 22.95
CA LEU A 187 15.84 42.58 22.91
C LEU A 187 14.72 41.62 23.33
N ILE A 188 14.02 41.92 24.42
CA ILE A 188 13.05 41.00 25.04
C ILE A 188 11.80 40.81 24.16
N ASN A 189 11.27 41.88 23.55
CA ASN A 189 10.05 41.81 22.76
C ASN A 189 10.19 40.94 21.49
N PRO A 190 11.26 41.06 20.68
CA PRO A 190 11.48 40.13 19.58
C PRO A 190 11.65 38.68 20.04
N LEU A 191 12.31 38.42 21.17
CA LEU A 191 12.42 37.07 21.74
C LEU A 191 11.03 36.50 22.12
N LEU A 192 10.17 37.30 22.75
CA LEU A 192 8.79 36.91 23.08
C LEU A 192 7.99 36.56 21.83
N ASN A 193 8.05 37.39 20.79
CA ASN A 193 7.34 37.15 19.52
C ASN A 193 7.84 35.89 18.80
N ILE A 194 9.15 35.63 18.83
CA ILE A 194 9.74 34.41 18.29
C ILE A 194 9.21 33.19 19.06
N THR A 195 9.21 33.23 20.39
CA THR A 195 8.67 32.17 21.24
C THR A 195 7.17 31.95 20.99
N GLN A 196 6.40 33.01 20.78
CA GLN A 196 4.99 32.93 20.39
C GLN A 196 4.82 32.21 19.04
N GLY A 197 5.61 32.58 18.03
CA GLY A 197 5.60 31.92 16.72
C GLY A 197 5.98 30.43 16.80
N ILE A 198 6.99 30.08 17.61
CA ILE A 198 7.36 28.67 17.86
C ILE A 198 6.19 27.89 18.48
N ASN A 199 5.54 28.45 19.49
CA ASN A 199 4.41 27.81 20.17
C ASN A 199 3.21 27.63 19.23
N GLY A 200 2.88 28.65 18.44
CA GLY A 200 1.85 28.57 17.42
C GLY A 200 2.16 27.47 16.40
N LEU A 201 3.40 27.44 15.90
CA LEU A 201 3.86 26.42 14.97
C LEU A 201 3.75 25.02 15.57
N ALA A 202 4.13 24.82 16.84
CA ALA A 202 4.04 23.52 17.50
C ALA A 202 2.58 23.00 17.58
N THR A 203 1.63 23.89 17.90
CA THR A 203 0.19 23.55 17.91
C THR A 203 -0.30 23.17 16.52
N THR A 204 0.01 23.97 15.51
CA THR A 204 -0.43 23.70 14.13
C THR A 204 0.19 22.42 13.56
N VAL A 205 1.49 22.18 13.81
CA VAL A 205 2.18 20.93 13.42
C VAL A 205 1.46 19.74 14.02
N THR A 206 1.14 19.78 15.32
CA THR A 206 0.43 18.69 16.00
C THR A 206 -0.95 18.43 15.38
N SER A 207 -1.67 19.49 15.00
CA SER A 207 -2.96 19.36 14.31
C SER A 207 -2.83 18.74 12.92
N ILE A 208 -1.86 19.18 12.12
CA ILE A 208 -1.62 18.62 10.78
C ILE A 208 -1.27 17.14 10.88
N VAL A 209 -0.37 16.78 11.81
CA VAL A 209 0.03 15.38 12.04
C VAL A 209 -1.19 14.53 12.39
N LYS A 210 -2.06 15.00 13.30
CA LYS A 210 -3.29 14.28 13.66
C LYS A 210 -4.20 14.04 12.46
N ASP A 211 -4.43 15.05 11.63
CA ASP A 211 -5.29 14.93 10.44
C ASP A 211 -4.69 13.94 9.43
N LYS A 212 -3.36 13.97 9.24
CA LYS A 212 -2.66 13.05 8.34
C LYS A 212 -2.63 11.62 8.87
N MET A 213 -2.46 11.43 10.17
CA MET A 213 -2.61 10.12 10.82
C MET A 213 -4.00 9.52 10.57
N ALA A 214 -5.05 10.33 10.70
CA ALA A 214 -6.42 9.88 10.44
C ALA A 214 -6.62 9.47 8.96
N SER A 215 -6.06 10.23 8.02
CA SER A 215 -6.02 9.88 6.59
C SER A 215 -5.30 8.55 6.34
N MET A 216 -4.08 8.39 6.88
CA MET A 216 -3.28 7.17 6.72
C MET A 216 -3.98 5.94 7.31
N ASN A 217 -4.60 6.08 8.49
CA ASN A 217 -5.36 4.99 9.11
C ASN A 217 -6.57 4.56 8.28
N ALA A 218 -7.26 5.50 7.63
CA ALA A 218 -8.36 5.17 6.72
C ALA A 218 -7.87 4.41 5.48
N ILE A 219 -6.78 4.84 4.86
CA ILE A 219 -6.15 4.15 3.72
C ILE A 219 -5.68 2.75 4.14
N ALA A 220 -5.01 2.64 5.29
CA ALA A 220 -4.55 1.36 5.85
C ALA A 220 -5.72 0.41 6.13
N SER A 221 -6.86 0.91 6.62
CA SER A 221 -8.06 0.10 6.82
C SER A 221 -8.62 -0.44 5.51
N VAL A 222 -8.69 0.38 4.45
CA VAL A 222 -9.11 -0.06 3.12
C VAL A 222 -8.15 -1.12 2.57
N ASN A 223 -6.84 -0.87 2.65
CA ASN A 223 -5.82 -1.81 2.24
C ASN A 223 -5.91 -3.13 3.03
N GLY A 224 -6.16 -3.07 4.34
CA GLY A 224 -6.38 -4.25 5.18
C GLY A 224 -7.57 -5.09 4.72
N THR A 225 -8.69 -4.44 4.38
CA THR A 225 -9.89 -5.10 3.85
C THR A 225 -9.64 -5.73 2.48
N ILE A 226 -8.93 -5.03 1.58
CA ILE A 226 -8.49 -5.58 0.29
C ILE A 226 -7.67 -6.84 0.52
N ASN A 227 -6.63 -6.78 1.35
CA ASN A 227 -5.75 -7.92 1.66
C ASN A 227 -6.52 -9.11 2.26
N ASN A 228 -7.50 -8.87 3.13
CA ASN A 228 -8.35 -9.94 3.65
C ASN A 228 -9.24 -10.55 2.55
N GLY A 229 -9.78 -9.72 1.65
CA GLY A 229 -10.51 -10.18 0.47
C GLY A 229 -9.65 -11.03 -0.47
N LEU A 230 -8.39 -10.62 -0.67
CA LEU A 230 -7.40 -11.36 -1.47
C LEU A 230 -7.08 -12.74 -0.88
N ARG A 231 -6.92 -12.83 0.45
CA ARG A 231 -6.74 -14.14 1.12
C ARG A 231 -7.93 -15.06 0.90
N SER A 232 -9.16 -14.54 1.04
CA SER A 232 -10.39 -15.30 0.79
C SER A 232 -10.51 -15.77 -0.67
N LEU A 233 -10.16 -14.89 -1.62
CA LEU A 233 -10.13 -15.24 -3.04
C LEU A 233 -9.05 -16.30 -3.32
N ALA A 234 -7.85 -16.15 -2.76
CA ALA A 234 -6.75 -17.11 -2.94
C ALA A 234 -7.13 -18.51 -2.46
N THR A 235 -7.84 -18.65 -1.32
CA THR A 235 -8.38 -19.94 -0.87
C THR A 235 -9.34 -20.53 -1.91
N THR A 236 -10.25 -19.71 -2.46
CA THR A 236 -11.22 -20.16 -3.47
C THR A 236 -10.53 -20.56 -4.78
N THR A 237 -9.56 -19.78 -5.24
CA THR A 237 -8.74 -20.07 -6.42
C THR A 237 -7.94 -21.36 -6.23
N SER A 238 -7.39 -21.59 -5.03
CA SER A 238 -6.69 -22.83 -4.70
C SER A 238 -7.62 -24.04 -4.80
N ASN A 239 -8.86 -23.92 -4.30
CA ASN A 239 -9.85 -25.00 -4.40
C ASN A 239 -10.26 -25.25 -5.86
N PHE A 240 -10.48 -24.19 -6.64
CA PHE A 240 -10.73 -24.29 -8.08
C PHE A 240 -9.57 -25.02 -8.79
N ASN A 241 -8.32 -24.60 -8.55
CA ASN A 241 -7.14 -25.20 -9.16
C ASN A 241 -7.01 -26.69 -8.80
N ARG A 242 -7.32 -27.05 -7.56
CA ARG A 242 -7.37 -28.45 -7.12
C ARG A 242 -8.44 -29.22 -7.91
N SER A 243 -9.65 -28.69 -8.01
CA SER A 243 -10.74 -29.33 -8.78
C SER A 243 -10.39 -29.51 -10.26
N VAL A 244 -9.67 -28.56 -10.87
CA VAL A 244 -9.16 -28.69 -12.25
C VAL A 244 -8.10 -29.79 -12.36
N ASN A 245 -7.15 -29.86 -11.42
CA ASN A 245 -6.12 -30.90 -11.41
C ASN A 245 -6.71 -32.30 -11.16
N ASP A 246 -7.71 -32.41 -10.27
CA ASP A 246 -8.45 -33.65 -10.02
C ASP A 246 -9.19 -34.09 -11.29
N ALA A 247 -9.76 -33.14 -12.04
CA ALA A 247 -10.38 -33.42 -13.33
C ALA A 247 -9.37 -33.93 -14.38
N GLY A 248 -8.20 -33.29 -14.48
CA GLY A 248 -7.12 -33.76 -15.36
C GLY A 248 -6.62 -35.15 -14.98
N SER A 249 -6.46 -35.42 -13.68
CA SER A 249 -6.05 -36.73 -13.17
C SER A 249 -7.09 -37.81 -13.45
N PHE A 250 -8.38 -37.51 -13.26
CA PHE A 250 -9.47 -38.40 -13.62
C PHE A 250 -9.43 -38.76 -15.11
N VAL A 251 -9.25 -37.78 -15.98
CA VAL A 251 -9.16 -37.99 -17.44
C VAL A 251 -7.97 -38.87 -17.81
N SER A 252 -6.79 -38.62 -17.24
CA SER A 252 -5.59 -39.45 -17.46
C SER A 252 -5.80 -40.90 -17.01
N ASN A 253 -6.36 -41.11 -15.82
CA ASN A 253 -6.64 -42.46 -15.29
C ASN A 253 -7.65 -43.23 -16.15
N ASN A 254 -8.71 -42.57 -16.62
CA ASN A 254 -9.70 -43.19 -17.49
C ASN A 254 -9.18 -43.41 -18.91
N GLY A 255 -8.28 -42.56 -19.42
CA GLY A 255 -7.55 -42.79 -20.67
C GLY A 255 -6.74 -44.09 -20.61
N ASN A 256 -5.94 -44.27 -19.56
CA ASN A 256 -5.21 -45.52 -19.33
C ASN A 256 -6.15 -46.73 -19.18
N GLY A 257 -7.29 -46.54 -18.48
CA GLY A 257 -8.33 -47.55 -18.35
C GLY A 257 -8.99 -47.93 -19.69
N LEU A 258 -9.11 -46.99 -20.64
CA LEU A 258 -9.63 -47.24 -21.98
C LEU A 258 -8.71 -48.18 -22.76
N TYR A 259 -7.40 -47.91 -22.79
CA TYR A 259 -6.43 -48.82 -23.41
C TYR A 259 -6.49 -50.22 -22.76
N GLY A 260 -6.44 -50.29 -21.43
CA GLY A 260 -6.52 -51.56 -20.71
C GLY A 260 -7.80 -52.35 -21.03
N SER A 261 -8.94 -51.65 -21.13
CA SER A 261 -10.23 -52.24 -21.48
C SER A 261 -10.26 -52.78 -22.91
N ILE A 262 -9.77 -52.03 -23.89
CA ILE A 262 -9.70 -52.48 -25.28
C ILE A 262 -8.71 -53.64 -25.40
N ASN A 263 -7.52 -53.54 -24.80
CA ASN A 263 -6.52 -54.61 -24.78
C ASN A 263 -7.10 -55.93 -24.22
N GLN A 264 -7.89 -55.86 -23.13
CA GLN A 264 -8.54 -57.03 -22.57
C GLN A 264 -9.53 -57.69 -23.55
N MET A 265 -10.23 -56.90 -24.38
CA MET A 265 -11.12 -57.44 -25.42
C MET A 265 -10.37 -58.24 -26.48
N TYR A 266 -9.08 -57.95 -26.74
CA TYR A 266 -8.25 -58.69 -27.70
C TYR A 266 -7.35 -59.75 -27.07
N SER A 267 -7.30 -59.84 -25.73
CA SER A 267 -6.51 -60.81 -24.97
C SER A 267 -6.73 -62.28 -25.38
N PRO A 268 -7.95 -62.75 -25.70
CA PRO A 268 -8.16 -64.13 -26.16
C PRO A 268 -7.37 -64.51 -27.41
N TYR A 269 -7.12 -63.56 -28.32
CA TYR A 269 -6.35 -63.78 -29.55
C TYR A 269 -4.85 -63.76 -29.29
N MET A 270 -4.40 -62.83 -28.43
CA MET A 270 -2.99 -62.67 -28.06
C MET A 270 -2.46 -63.82 -27.20
N ASN A 271 -3.30 -64.42 -26.34
CA ASN A 271 -2.89 -65.50 -25.43
C ASN A 271 -2.96 -66.90 -26.08
N ARG A 272 -3.63 -67.04 -27.22
CA ARG A 272 -3.77 -68.30 -27.95
C ARG A 272 -3.48 -68.12 -29.46
N PRO A 273 -2.31 -67.57 -29.83
CA PRO A 273 -2.02 -67.22 -31.22
C PRO A 273 -2.11 -68.43 -32.15
N GLN A 274 -1.78 -69.62 -31.65
CA GLN A 274 -1.91 -70.92 -32.33
C GLN A 274 -3.30 -71.12 -32.97
N ASN A 275 -4.37 -70.68 -32.27
CA ASN A 275 -5.75 -70.92 -32.66
C ASN A 275 -6.27 -69.90 -33.69
N PHE A 276 -5.48 -68.85 -33.95
CA PHE A 276 -5.86 -67.71 -34.80
C PHE A 276 -4.76 -67.39 -35.83
N ASN A 277 -3.77 -68.27 -36.00
CA ASN A 277 -2.53 -67.98 -36.74
C ASN A 277 -2.70 -67.88 -38.26
N GLY A 278 -3.90 -68.12 -38.81
CA GLY A 278 -4.23 -67.78 -40.20
C GLY A 278 -4.92 -66.42 -40.37
N GLY A 279 -5.05 -65.62 -39.30
CA GLY A 279 -5.56 -64.26 -39.31
C GLY A 279 -4.50 -63.14 -39.20
N ASP A 280 -3.22 -63.49 -39.05
CA ASP A 280 -2.10 -62.58 -38.76
C ASP A 280 -2.26 -61.79 -37.44
N VAL A 281 -2.03 -62.48 -36.32
CA VAL A 281 -2.08 -61.92 -34.95
C VAL A 281 -1.13 -60.72 -34.76
N THR A 282 -0.12 -60.56 -35.62
CA THR A 282 0.76 -59.39 -35.64
C THR A 282 -0.01 -58.09 -35.85
N ARG A 283 -1.10 -58.11 -36.64
CA ARG A 283 -1.99 -56.95 -36.85
C ARG A 283 -2.68 -56.51 -35.57
N VAL A 284 -3.08 -57.47 -34.74
CA VAL A 284 -3.65 -57.19 -33.40
C VAL A 284 -2.59 -56.56 -32.51
N SER A 285 -1.37 -57.10 -32.50
CA SER A 285 -0.25 -56.53 -31.74
C SER A 285 0.08 -55.09 -32.17
N ASN A 286 0.13 -54.83 -33.48
CA ASN A 286 0.41 -53.51 -34.04
C ASN A 286 -0.71 -52.51 -33.71
N TYR A 287 -1.97 -52.90 -33.87
CA TYR A 287 -3.12 -52.10 -33.49
C TYR A 287 -3.09 -51.70 -32.01
N LEU A 288 -2.82 -52.65 -31.11
CA LEU A 288 -2.74 -52.38 -29.67
C LEU A 288 -1.56 -51.47 -29.33
N ALA A 289 -0.41 -51.65 -29.98
CA ALA A 289 0.74 -50.75 -29.81
C ALA A 289 0.43 -49.32 -30.26
N GLU A 290 -0.18 -49.13 -31.44
CA GLU A 290 -0.59 -47.81 -31.92
C GLU A 290 -1.66 -47.17 -31.02
N LEU A 291 -2.64 -47.97 -30.58
CA LEU A 291 -3.70 -47.50 -29.69
C LEU A 291 -3.11 -46.98 -28.38
N LYS A 292 -2.11 -47.66 -27.82
CA LYS A 292 -1.40 -47.20 -26.62
C LYS A 292 -0.80 -45.81 -26.84
N THR A 293 -0.05 -45.60 -27.92
CA THR A 293 0.55 -44.29 -28.24
C THR A 293 -0.52 -43.21 -28.44
N LYS A 294 -1.62 -43.53 -29.11
CA LYS A 294 -2.74 -42.59 -29.33
C LYS A 294 -3.46 -42.21 -28.03
N VAL A 295 -3.62 -43.15 -27.10
CA VAL A 295 -4.20 -42.91 -25.77
C VAL A 295 -3.24 -42.08 -24.90
N GLU A 296 -1.93 -42.29 -24.99
CA GLU A 296 -0.93 -41.47 -24.32
C GLU A 296 -0.96 -40.02 -24.83
N GLN A 297 -0.99 -39.81 -26.16
CA GLN A 297 -1.13 -38.48 -26.76
C GLN A 297 -2.43 -37.79 -26.34
N PHE A 298 -3.55 -38.50 -26.41
CA PHE A 298 -4.85 -38.02 -25.93
C PHE A 298 -4.80 -37.56 -24.47
N SER A 299 -4.15 -38.34 -23.60
CA SER A 299 -4.02 -38.01 -22.17
C SER A 299 -3.17 -36.75 -21.96
N SER A 300 -2.12 -36.58 -22.77
CA SER A 300 -1.29 -35.36 -22.77
C SER A 300 -2.08 -34.13 -23.21
N ASP A 301 -2.80 -34.21 -24.33
CA ASP A 301 -3.59 -33.09 -24.85
C ASP A 301 -4.71 -32.66 -23.90
N MET A 302 -5.34 -33.63 -23.22
CA MET A 302 -6.31 -33.34 -22.16
C MET A 302 -5.68 -32.65 -20.96
N SER A 303 -4.52 -33.13 -20.49
CA SER A 303 -3.78 -32.50 -19.41
C SER A 303 -3.43 -31.03 -19.73
N ASN A 304 -2.99 -30.78 -20.97
CA ASN A 304 -2.71 -29.43 -21.46
C ASN A 304 -3.97 -28.55 -21.46
N THR A 305 -5.12 -29.10 -21.83
CA THR A 305 -6.41 -28.38 -21.82
C THR A 305 -6.81 -27.91 -20.43
N PHE A 306 -6.69 -28.77 -19.40
CA PHE A 306 -6.99 -28.40 -18.01
C PHE A 306 -5.96 -27.43 -17.44
N THR A 307 -4.68 -27.62 -17.77
CA THR A 307 -3.61 -26.70 -17.38
C THR A 307 -3.85 -25.30 -17.95
N TYR A 308 -4.22 -25.21 -19.24
CA TYR A 308 -4.55 -23.95 -19.90
C TYR A 308 -5.74 -23.24 -19.25
N LEU A 309 -6.81 -23.97 -18.92
CA LEU A 309 -7.97 -23.43 -18.19
C LEU A 309 -7.55 -22.81 -16.85
N ARG A 310 -6.78 -23.57 -16.05
CA ARG A 310 -6.29 -23.14 -14.73
C ARG A 310 -5.48 -21.84 -14.83
N ASP A 311 -4.53 -21.81 -15.76
CA ASP A 311 -3.59 -20.71 -15.88
C ASP A 311 -4.30 -19.45 -16.36
N ASN A 312 -5.20 -19.55 -17.35
CA ASN A 312 -5.97 -18.41 -17.83
C ASN A 312 -6.91 -17.83 -16.78
N VAL A 313 -7.62 -18.68 -16.03
CA VAL A 313 -8.51 -18.21 -14.95
C VAL A 313 -7.68 -17.52 -13.86
N THR A 314 -6.51 -18.04 -13.53
CA THR A 314 -5.60 -17.41 -12.55
C THR A 314 -5.11 -16.04 -13.03
N VAL A 315 -4.64 -15.94 -14.27
CA VAL A 315 -4.17 -14.67 -14.86
C VAL A 315 -5.30 -13.64 -14.92
N LEU A 316 -6.49 -14.04 -15.36
CA LEU A 316 -7.67 -13.18 -15.39
C LEU A 316 -8.02 -12.64 -14.00
N LEU A 317 -8.08 -13.50 -12.99
CA LEU A 317 -8.44 -13.09 -11.62
C LEU A 317 -7.42 -12.11 -11.05
N ASN A 318 -6.11 -12.38 -11.22
CA ASN A 318 -5.05 -11.50 -10.76
C ASN A 318 -5.15 -10.12 -11.43
N SER A 319 -5.38 -10.08 -12.74
CA SER A 319 -5.56 -8.82 -13.47
C SER A 319 -6.76 -8.00 -12.95
N GLN A 320 -7.90 -8.64 -12.67
CA GLN A 320 -9.07 -7.95 -12.14
C GLN A 320 -8.90 -7.54 -10.67
N VAL A 321 -8.22 -8.35 -9.87
CA VAL A 321 -7.81 -8.04 -8.49
C VAL A 321 -6.97 -6.76 -8.44
N ASP A 322 -5.94 -6.66 -9.27
CA ASP A 322 -5.04 -5.51 -9.28
C ASP A 322 -5.81 -4.24 -9.66
N ARG A 323 -6.69 -4.36 -10.66
CA ARG A 323 -7.57 -3.27 -11.10
C ARG A 323 -8.49 -2.78 -10.00
N ILE A 324 -9.21 -3.68 -9.31
CA ILE A 324 -10.13 -3.30 -8.23
C ILE A 324 -9.36 -2.71 -7.05
N SER A 325 -8.26 -3.35 -6.64
CA SER A 325 -7.45 -2.91 -5.51
C SER A 325 -6.94 -1.48 -5.73
N LYS A 326 -6.46 -1.20 -6.94
CA LYS A 326 -6.06 0.15 -7.35
C LYS A 326 -7.22 1.14 -7.29
N ILE A 327 -8.38 0.83 -7.87
CA ILE A 327 -9.54 1.72 -7.86
C ILE A 327 -9.95 2.07 -6.42
N LEU A 328 -10.04 1.08 -5.53
CA LEU A 328 -10.44 1.29 -4.14
C LEU A 328 -9.42 2.13 -3.36
N LEU A 329 -8.12 1.86 -3.54
CA LEU A 329 -7.06 2.64 -2.90
C LEU A 329 -7.00 4.07 -3.43
N ASP A 330 -7.04 4.26 -4.75
CA ASP A 330 -7.03 5.59 -5.38
C ASP A 330 -8.25 6.41 -4.92
N THR A 331 -9.42 5.76 -4.81
CA THR A 331 -10.65 6.40 -4.29
C THR A 331 -10.49 6.80 -2.82
N ALA A 332 -9.93 5.90 -1.98
CA ALA A 332 -9.69 6.19 -0.58
C ALA A 332 -8.71 7.36 -0.41
N VAL A 333 -7.59 7.34 -1.14
CA VAL A 333 -6.58 8.41 -1.15
C VAL A 333 -7.20 9.73 -1.60
N TYR A 334 -8.00 9.73 -2.66
CA TYR A 334 -8.69 10.94 -3.13
C TYR A 334 -9.62 11.51 -2.05
N MET A 335 -10.48 10.68 -1.45
CA MET A 335 -11.43 11.12 -0.43
C MET A 335 -10.72 11.65 0.83
N THR A 336 -9.69 10.94 1.32
CA THR A 336 -8.98 11.40 2.51
C THR A 336 -8.16 12.64 2.22
N ASN A 337 -7.38 12.67 1.14
CA ASN A 337 -6.55 13.84 0.83
C ASN A 337 -7.41 15.09 0.61
N THR A 338 -8.50 14.96 -0.16
CA THR A 338 -9.44 16.08 -0.40
C THR A 338 -10.18 16.48 0.87
N GLY A 339 -10.65 15.52 1.68
CA GLY A 339 -11.42 15.83 2.89
C GLY A 339 -10.59 16.47 3.99
N TYR A 340 -9.37 15.97 4.22
CA TYR A 340 -8.47 16.51 5.26
C TYR A 340 -7.71 17.77 4.83
N SER A 341 -7.68 18.12 3.54
CA SER A 341 -7.18 19.42 3.06
C SER A 341 -8.29 20.44 2.76
N SER A 342 -9.56 20.04 2.81
CA SER A 342 -10.69 20.94 2.54
C SER A 342 -10.82 22.03 3.60
N SER A 343 -11.28 23.22 3.18
CA SER A 343 -11.77 24.27 4.09
C SER A 343 -13.19 24.00 4.61
N SER A 344 -13.89 22.99 4.08
CA SER A 344 -15.24 22.64 4.53
C SER A 344 -15.19 22.00 5.92
N GLU A 345 -16.08 22.45 6.82
CA GLU A 345 -16.27 21.82 8.14
C GLU A 345 -16.70 20.34 8.02
N ASN A 346 -17.26 19.96 6.87
CA ASN A 346 -17.67 18.60 6.57
C ASN A 346 -16.53 17.71 6.03
N GLY A 347 -15.36 18.27 5.76
CA GLY A 347 -14.22 17.59 5.13
C GLY A 347 -13.87 16.24 5.77
N GLU A 348 -13.46 16.29 7.04
CA GLU A 348 -13.08 15.11 7.82
C GLU A 348 -14.25 14.15 8.07
N PRO A 349 -15.44 14.60 8.53
CA PRO A 349 -16.59 13.70 8.70
C PRO A 349 -17.00 12.96 7.43
N CYS A 350 -17.02 13.64 6.28
CA CYS A 350 -17.37 13.04 5.00
C CYS A 350 -16.29 12.04 4.55
N ALA A 351 -15.01 12.41 4.62
CA ALA A 351 -13.91 11.51 4.28
C ALA A 351 -13.98 10.24 5.12
N SER A 352 -13.99 10.36 6.44
CA SER A 352 -14.05 9.22 7.37
C SER A 352 -15.24 8.29 7.11
N LYS A 353 -16.42 8.86 6.84
CA LYS A 353 -17.62 8.09 6.55
C LYS A 353 -17.48 7.30 5.24
N TYR A 354 -17.17 7.97 4.13
CA TYR A 354 -17.19 7.32 2.82
C TYR A 354 -16.00 6.40 2.61
N THR A 355 -14.84 6.68 3.20
CA THR A 355 -13.71 5.73 3.21
C THR A 355 -14.05 4.47 4.01
N LYS A 356 -14.84 4.59 5.08
CA LYS A 356 -15.35 3.41 5.80
C LYS A 356 -16.34 2.61 4.96
N GLU A 357 -17.21 3.26 4.18
CA GLU A 357 -18.12 2.58 3.25
C GLU A 357 -17.36 1.79 2.16
N LEU A 358 -16.15 2.22 1.76
CA LEU A 358 -15.28 1.44 0.85
C LEU A 358 -14.88 0.07 1.40
N THR A 359 -14.97 -0.14 2.72
CA THR A 359 -14.62 -1.41 3.37
C THR A 359 -15.82 -2.36 3.52
N GLN A 360 -16.97 -2.00 2.96
CA GLN A 360 -18.23 -2.75 3.13
C GLN A 360 -18.74 -3.29 1.80
N ASN A 361 -19.71 -4.20 1.85
CA ASN A 361 -20.45 -4.58 0.65
C ASN A 361 -21.19 -3.37 0.07
N PRO A 362 -21.22 -3.18 -1.26
CA PRO A 362 -20.83 -4.14 -2.30
C PRO A 362 -19.36 -4.06 -2.78
N LEU A 363 -18.46 -3.33 -2.10
CA LEU A 363 -17.11 -3.01 -2.58
C LEU A 363 -16.03 -4.04 -2.23
N LEU A 364 -16.41 -5.21 -1.71
CA LEU A 364 -15.47 -6.23 -1.27
C LEU A 364 -14.86 -7.02 -2.45
N VAL A 365 -13.53 -7.08 -2.51
CA VAL A 365 -12.77 -7.89 -3.48
C VAL A 365 -13.13 -9.38 -3.40
N SER A 366 -13.51 -9.87 -2.21
CA SER A 366 -13.92 -11.26 -2.00
C SER A 366 -15.13 -11.68 -2.84
N ARG A 367 -15.93 -10.74 -3.36
CA ARG A 367 -17.05 -11.05 -4.27
C ARG A 367 -16.62 -11.77 -5.55
N LEU A 368 -15.37 -11.59 -5.99
CA LEU A 368 -14.80 -12.34 -7.11
C LEU A 368 -14.81 -13.86 -6.88
N SER A 369 -14.76 -14.31 -5.62
CA SER A 369 -14.82 -15.74 -5.29
C SER A 369 -16.16 -16.37 -5.71
N GLY A 370 -17.24 -15.60 -5.74
CA GLY A 370 -18.55 -16.05 -6.20
C GLY A 370 -18.56 -16.50 -7.66
N CYS A 371 -17.65 -15.98 -8.48
CA CYS A 371 -17.52 -16.37 -9.89
C CYS A 371 -16.91 -17.76 -10.08
N LEU A 372 -16.21 -18.28 -9.08
CA LEU A 372 -15.61 -19.62 -9.12
C LEU A 372 -16.50 -20.68 -8.49
N GLN A 373 -17.39 -20.30 -7.57
CA GLN A 373 -18.22 -21.23 -6.79
C GLN A 373 -18.92 -22.34 -7.59
N PRO A 374 -19.48 -22.08 -8.79
CA PRO A 374 -20.10 -23.13 -9.60
C PRO A 374 -19.16 -24.29 -9.96
N GLU A 375 -17.85 -24.03 -10.05
CA GLU A 375 -16.83 -25.02 -10.47
C GLU A 375 -16.02 -25.58 -9.30
N VAL A 376 -16.08 -24.94 -8.12
CA VAL A 376 -15.26 -25.32 -6.96
C VAL A 376 -15.64 -26.72 -6.45
N ASN A 377 -16.92 -27.07 -6.46
CA ASN A 377 -17.43 -28.32 -5.88
C ASN A 377 -17.50 -29.50 -6.87
N GLY A 378 -16.76 -29.41 -7.97
CA GLY A 378 -16.52 -30.52 -8.88
C GLY A 378 -17.03 -30.27 -10.29
N PHE A 379 -16.20 -30.63 -11.26
CA PHE A 379 -16.48 -30.58 -12.69
C PHE A 379 -17.44 -31.69 -13.13
N ASN A 380 -18.59 -31.85 -12.46
CA ASN A 380 -19.54 -32.94 -12.67
C ASN A 380 -20.01 -33.05 -14.13
N GLY A 381 -20.22 -31.91 -14.80
CA GLY A 381 -20.55 -31.89 -16.22
C GLY A 381 -19.47 -32.52 -17.09
N ILE A 382 -18.19 -32.16 -16.87
CA ILE A 382 -17.06 -32.75 -17.58
C ILE A 382 -16.93 -34.24 -17.24
N TYR A 383 -17.09 -34.64 -15.98
CA TYR A 383 -17.01 -36.06 -15.60
C TYR A 383 -18.05 -36.92 -16.32
N GLN A 384 -19.30 -36.45 -16.37
CA GLN A 384 -20.38 -37.17 -17.07
C GLN A 384 -20.14 -37.22 -18.58
N LEU A 385 -19.80 -36.08 -19.18
CA LEU A 385 -19.47 -35.98 -20.60
C LEU A 385 -18.33 -36.94 -20.96
N PHE A 386 -17.24 -36.90 -20.18
CA PHE A 386 -16.05 -37.70 -20.41
C PHE A 386 -16.34 -39.21 -20.35
N ARG A 387 -17.13 -39.67 -19.38
CA ARG A 387 -17.53 -41.09 -19.29
C ARG A 387 -18.23 -41.56 -20.56
N VAL A 388 -19.16 -40.77 -21.09
CA VAL A 388 -19.89 -41.09 -22.32
C VAL A 388 -18.94 -41.14 -23.52
N LEU A 389 -18.03 -40.16 -23.64
CA LEU A 389 -17.05 -40.11 -24.73
C LEU A 389 -16.09 -41.32 -24.70
N MET A 390 -15.62 -41.72 -23.52
CA MET A 390 -14.75 -42.89 -23.38
C MET A 390 -15.48 -44.20 -23.66
N ASP A 391 -16.74 -44.35 -23.25
CA ASP A 391 -17.53 -45.56 -23.52
C ASP A 391 -17.81 -45.75 -25.02
N GLN A 392 -18.12 -44.65 -25.73
CA GLN A 392 -18.22 -44.68 -27.19
C GLN A 392 -16.92 -45.09 -27.85
N THR A 393 -15.79 -44.59 -27.36
CA THR A 393 -14.46 -44.92 -27.89
C THR A 393 -14.07 -46.37 -27.60
N ARG A 394 -14.43 -46.87 -26.41
CA ARG A 394 -14.26 -48.28 -26.02
C ARG A 394 -15.05 -49.20 -26.95
N THR A 395 -16.33 -48.91 -27.17
CA THR A 395 -17.21 -49.69 -28.04
C THR A 395 -16.68 -49.72 -29.48
N LEU A 396 -16.23 -48.58 -29.99
CA LEU A 396 -15.58 -48.50 -31.31
C LEU A 396 -14.33 -49.37 -31.36
N GLY A 397 -13.37 -49.15 -30.46
CA GLY A 397 -12.09 -49.87 -30.46
C GLY A 397 -12.19 -51.38 -30.21
N GLY A 398 -13.27 -51.83 -29.58
CA GLY A 398 -13.60 -53.25 -29.35
C GLY A 398 -14.45 -53.91 -30.44
N SER A 399 -14.93 -53.15 -31.43
CA SER A 399 -15.93 -53.62 -32.40
C SER A 399 -15.49 -54.85 -33.20
N VAL A 400 -14.24 -54.89 -33.68
CA VAL A 400 -13.68 -56.05 -34.40
C VAL A 400 -13.62 -57.29 -33.52
N SER A 401 -13.15 -57.17 -32.27
CA SER A 401 -13.17 -58.29 -31.32
C SER A 401 -14.60 -58.79 -31.06
N ALA A 402 -15.56 -57.89 -30.88
CA ALA A 402 -16.95 -58.23 -30.65
C ALA A 402 -17.59 -58.96 -31.84
N GLN A 403 -17.22 -58.62 -33.09
CA GLN A 403 -17.71 -59.33 -34.29
C GLN A 403 -17.10 -60.72 -34.44
N VAL A 404 -15.80 -60.87 -34.15
CA VAL A 404 -15.09 -62.16 -34.19
C VAL A 404 -15.66 -63.13 -33.14
N LEU A 405 -15.97 -62.65 -31.92
CA LEU A 405 -16.57 -63.46 -30.84
C LEU A 405 -18.10 -63.65 -31.00
N GLY A 406 -18.80 -62.62 -31.46
CA GLY A 406 -20.24 -62.53 -31.37
C GLY A 406 -21.03 -63.16 -32.51
N ARG A 407 -20.42 -63.39 -33.70
CA ARG A 407 -21.22 -63.87 -34.85
C ARG A 407 -20.70 -65.00 -35.71
N GLN A 408 -19.40 -65.23 -36.01
CA GLN A 408 -19.14 -66.23 -37.08
C GLN A 408 -17.72 -66.80 -37.28
N CYS A 409 -16.69 -66.44 -36.51
CA CYS A 409 -15.37 -67.08 -36.66
C CYS A 409 -15.07 -68.16 -35.59
N THR A 410 -16.02 -68.48 -34.71
CA THR A 410 -15.89 -69.44 -33.60
C THR A 410 -15.62 -70.89 -34.03
N GLN A 411 -15.84 -71.23 -35.31
CA GLN A 411 -15.50 -72.55 -35.88
C GLN A 411 -14.13 -72.62 -36.57
N GLY A 412 -13.27 -71.61 -36.41
CA GLY A 412 -11.84 -71.72 -36.73
C GLY A 412 -11.48 -71.60 -38.22
N THR A 413 -12.35 -71.08 -39.08
CA THR A 413 -11.98 -70.75 -40.46
C THR A 413 -11.03 -69.56 -40.48
N THR A 414 -9.78 -69.78 -40.88
CA THR A 414 -8.68 -68.80 -40.92
C THR A 414 -9.00 -67.55 -41.74
N ASP A 415 -9.76 -67.69 -42.84
CA ASP A 415 -10.10 -66.58 -43.75
C ASP A 415 -11.09 -65.58 -43.14
N CYS A 416 -11.98 -66.06 -42.26
CA CYS A 416 -12.92 -65.21 -41.51
C CYS A 416 -12.15 -64.25 -40.59
N VAL A 417 -11.21 -64.79 -39.80
CA VAL A 417 -10.40 -64.02 -38.85
C VAL A 417 -9.47 -63.05 -39.59
N ALA A 418 -8.86 -63.48 -40.69
CA ALA A 418 -8.00 -62.65 -41.53
C ALA A 418 -8.73 -61.41 -42.07
N THR A 419 -9.97 -61.58 -42.53
CA THR A 419 -10.80 -60.48 -43.04
C THR A 419 -11.06 -59.43 -41.96
N TYR A 420 -11.42 -59.85 -40.75
CA TYR A 420 -11.68 -58.92 -39.64
C TYR A 420 -10.41 -58.25 -39.11
N PHE A 421 -9.29 -58.97 -39.01
CA PHE A 421 -8.01 -58.37 -38.62
C PHE A 421 -7.47 -57.42 -39.69
N GLY A 422 -7.88 -57.57 -40.94
CA GLY A 422 -7.64 -56.60 -42.02
C GLY A 422 -8.19 -55.20 -41.77
N TYR A 423 -9.29 -55.06 -41.01
CA TYR A 423 -9.88 -53.75 -40.71
C TYR A 423 -9.25 -53.04 -39.51
N LEU A 424 -8.28 -53.65 -38.82
CA LEU A 424 -7.70 -53.07 -37.60
C LEU A 424 -6.92 -51.78 -37.85
N GLU A 425 -6.31 -51.62 -39.02
CA GLU A 425 -5.61 -50.39 -39.41
C GLU A 425 -6.60 -49.21 -39.55
N ASP A 426 -7.67 -49.41 -40.31
CA ASP A 426 -8.75 -48.41 -40.45
C ASP A 426 -9.41 -48.12 -39.09
N LEU A 427 -9.63 -49.14 -38.27
CA LEU A 427 -10.16 -48.96 -36.92
C LEU A 427 -9.21 -48.14 -36.04
N SER A 428 -7.90 -48.38 -36.14
CA SER A 428 -6.87 -47.59 -35.47
C SER A 428 -6.97 -46.11 -35.83
N GLN A 429 -7.22 -45.78 -37.09
CA GLN A 429 -7.43 -44.40 -37.54
C GLN A 429 -8.74 -43.82 -37.01
N GLN A 430 -9.85 -44.56 -37.09
CA GLN A 430 -11.14 -44.12 -36.58
C GLN A 430 -11.11 -43.85 -35.07
N VAL A 431 -10.44 -44.71 -34.28
CA VAL A 431 -10.25 -44.50 -32.84
C VAL A 431 -9.39 -43.26 -32.58
N ASN A 432 -8.34 -43.04 -33.36
CA ASN A 432 -7.52 -41.82 -33.25
C ASN A 432 -8.35 -40.55 -33.47
N GLU A 433 -9.13 -40.50 -34.54
CA GLU A 433 -9.99 -39.36 -34.83
C GLU A 433 -11.06 -39.16 -33.76
N LYS A 434 -11.63 -40.26 -33.23
CA LYS A 434 -12.55 -40.18 -32.10
C LYS A 434 -11.89 -39.59 -30.84
N LEU A 435 -10.67 -40.01 -30.51
CA LEU A 435 -9.90 -39.45 -29.39
C LEU A 435 -9.62 -37.96 -29.59
N LYS A 436 -9.21 -37.52 -30.78
CA LYS A 436 -9.03 -36.09 -31.10
C LYS A 436 -10.33 -35.29 -30.96
N ILE A 437 -11.45 -35.82 -31.45
CA ILE A 437 -12.77 -35.19 -31.29
C ILE A 437 -13.12 -35.05 -29.81
N ASN A 438 -12.86 -36.08 -29.00
CA ASN A 438 -13.10 -36.01 -27.55
C ASN A 438 -12.29 -34.87 -26.90
N VAL A 439 -11.00 -34.69 -27.28
CA VAL A 439 -10.18 -33.54 -26.84
C VAL A 439 -10.83 -32.21 -27.21
N GLN A 440 -11.25 -32.06 -28.46
CA GLN A 440 -11.88 -30.82 -28.91
C GLN A 440 -13.19 -30.51 -28.18
N ILE A 441 -14.00 -31.53 -27.88
CA ILE A 441 -15.24 -31.37 -27.12
C ILE A 441 -14.95 -30.88 -25.69
N VAL A 442 -14.02 -31.54 -24.98
CA VAL A 442 -13.64 -31.11 -23.62
C VAL A 442 -13.01 -29.72 -23.64
N HIS A 443 -12.16 -29.43 -24.63
CA HIS A 443 -11.57 -28.09 -24.79
C HIS A 443 -12.61 -26.99 -25.00
N ARG A 444 -13.66 -27.25 -25.79
CA ARG A 444 -14.77 -26.28 -25.95
C ARG A 444 -15.56 -26.08 -24.66
N GLU A 445 -15.75 -27.15 -23.89
CA GLU A 445 -16.44 -27.05 -22.60
C GLU A 445 -15.62 -26.25 -21.59
N THR A 446 -14.31 -26.49 -21.49
CA THR A 446 -13.43 -25.72 -20.60
C THR A 446 -13.32 -24.26 -21.04
N LEU A 447 -13.30 -23.97 -22.34
CA LEU A 447 -13.35 -22.60 -22.85
C LEU A 447 -14.68 -21.91 -22.48
N THR A 448 -15.80 -22.63 -22.54
CA THR A 448 -17.11 -22.10 -22.13
C THR A 448 -17.13 -21.76 -20.64
N MET A 449 -16.54 -22.61 -19.81
CA MET A 449 -16.36 -22.35 -18.37
C MET A 449 -15.48 -21.12 -18.13
N GLN A 450 -14.34 -21.02 -18.82
CA GLN A 450 -13.45 -19.85 -18.76
C GLN A 450 -14.21 -18.57 -19.12
N ASN A 451 -15.00 -18.57 -20.20
CA ASN A 451 -15.77 -17.42 -20.64
C ASN A 451 -16.84 -17.02 -19.61
N ARG A 452 -17.50 -17.98 -18.98
CA ARG A 452 -18.49 -17.74 -17.93
C ARG A 452 -17.85 -17.10 -16.69
N ILE A 453 -16.71 -17.65 -16.25
CA ILE A 453 -15.92 -17.07 -15.15
C ILE A 453 -15.49 -15.65 -15.53
N GLY A 454 -14.94 -15.47 -16.74
CA GLY A 454 -14.56 -14.18 -17.32
C GLY A 454 -15.66 -13.14 -17.26
N ALA A 455 -16.83 -13.46 -17.81
CA ALA A 455 -17.98 -12.57 -17.80
C ALA A 455 -18.41 -12.18 -16.37
N CYS A 456 -18.46 -13.15 -15.45
CA CYS A 456 -18.77 -12.88 -14.05
C CYS A 456 -17.72 -11.97 -13.38
N THR A 457 -16.43 -12.29 -13.51
CA THR A 457 -15.34 -11.53 -12.90
C THR A 457 -15.31 -10.10 -13.42
N MET A 458 -15.49 -9.90 -14.74
CA MET A 458 -15.57 -8.57 -15.34
C MET A 458 -16.82 -7.80 -14.85
N ALA A 459 -17.97 -8.45 -14.75
CA ALA A 459 -19.21 -7.81 -14.26
C ALA A 459 -19.08 -7.38 -12.80
N VAL A 460 -18.55 -8.25 -11.92
CA VAL A 460 -18.29 -7.91 -10.51
C VAL A 460 -17.27 -6.77 -10.39
N THR A 461 -16.24 -6.78 -11.24
CA THR A 461 -15.22 -5.71 -11.27
C THR A 461 -15.83 -4.38 -11.67
N ALA A 462 -16.66 -4.36 -12.72
CA ALA A 462 -17.37 -3.16 -13.17
C ALA A 462 -18.32 -2.64 -12.07
N ASP A 463 -19.08 -3.53 -11.44
CA ASP A 463 -19.99 -3.17 -10.34
C ASP A 463 -19.23 -2.56 -9.14
N ILE A 464 -18.10 -3.14 -8.73
CA ILE A 464 -17.27 -2.56 -7.66
C ILE A 464 -16.74 -1.18 -8.08
N ALA A 465 -16.26 -1.03 -9.32
CA ALA A 465 -15.75 0.25 -9.82
C ALA A 465 -16.82 1.34 -9.85
N ASP A 466 -18.04 1.01 -10.29
CA ASP A 466 -19.15 1.96 -10.35
C ASP A 466 -19.67 2.31 -8.95
N ASN A 467 -19.70 1.35 -8.02
CA ASN A 467 -20.01 1.65 -6.62
C ASN A 467 -18.94 2.56 -5.99
N ALA A 468 -17.65 2.39 -6.33
CA ALA A 468 -16.57 3.24 -5.82
C ALA A 468 -16.73 4.69 -6.31
N ARG A 469 -17.02 4.86 -7.62
CA ARG A 469 -17.36 6.16 -8.21
C ARG A 469 -18.60 6.79 -7.58
N MET A 470 -19.64 5.99 -7.31
CA MET A 470 -20.83 6.47 -6.62
C MET A 470 -20.48 6.95 -5.20
N MET A 471 -19.62 6.24 -4.47
CA MET A 471 -19.15 6.72 -3.15
C MET A 471 -18.36 8.02 -3.28
N GLN A 472 -17.52 8.16 -4.31
CA GLN A 472 -16.82 9.40 -4.60
C GLN A 472 -17.79 10.56 -4.84
N GLY A 473 -18.81 10.37 -5.68
CA GLY A 473 -19.83 11.40 -5.91
C GLY A 473 -20.64 11.72 -4.65
N LYS A 474 -20.92 10.73 -3.79
CA LYS A 474 -21.57 10.98 -2.48
C LYS A 474 -20.66 11.77 -1.53
N PHE A 475 -19.36 11.49 -1.54
CA PHE A 475 -18.36 12.25 -0.78
C PHE A 475 -18.30 13.71 -1.25
N GLU A 476 -18.20 13.95 -2.55
CA GLU A 476 -18.15 15.31 -3.13
C GLU A 476 -19.42 16.11 -2.78
N ASN A 477 -20.60 15.48 -2.86
CA ASN A 477 -21.83 16.12 -2.44
C ASN A 477 -21.83 16.42 -0.93
N CYS A 478 -21.37 15.47 -0.10
CA CYS A 478 -21.27 15.65 1.36
C CYS A 478 -20.35 16.82 1.74
N LEU A 479 -19.24 17.02 1.00
CA LEU A 479 -18.34 18.16 1.21
C LEU A 479 -19.05 19.50 1.06
N VAL A 480 -19.97 19.62 0.10
CA VAL A 480 -20.68 20.86 -0.22
C VAL A 480 -21.91 21.07 0.67
N THR A 481 -22.75 20.04 0.83
CA THR A 481 -24.07 20.20 1.45
C THR A 481 -24.10 19.85 2.93
N GLY A 482 -23.09 19.15 3.45
CA GLY A 482 -23.06 18.61 4.83
C GLY A 482 -24.17 17.60 5.13
N THR A 483 -25.05 17.32 4.17
CA THR A 483 -26.18 16.43 4.37
C THR A 483 -25.71 14.98 4.35
N ARG A 484 -25.89 14.31 5.49
CA ARG A 484 -26.17 12.86 5.51
C ARG A 484 -27.36 12.65 4.58
N ASN A 485 -27.14 12.20 3.34
CA ASN A 485 -28.25 11.82 2.47
C ASN A 485 -29.02 10.66 3.13
N ILE A 486 -30.07 11.02 3.88
CA ILE A 486 -31.22 10.19 4.13
C ILE A 486 -31.93 10.13 2.78
N PHE A 487 -31.53 9.18 1.93
CA PHE A 487 -32.44 8.70 0.92
C PHE A 487 -33.59 8.00 1.67
N LYS A 488 -34.63 8.76 2.00
CA LYS A 488 -35.97 8.18 2.16
C LYS A 488 -36.32 7.64 0.78
N VAL A 489 -36.13 6.33 0.60
CA VAL A 489 -36.76 5.59 -0.48
C VAL A 489 -38.26 5.76 -0.28
N GLY A 490 -38.89 6.53 -1.16
CA GLY A 490 -40.34 6.61 -1.26
C GLY A 490 -40.89 5.20 -1.53
N LYS A 491 -41.99 4.89 -0.85
CA LYS A 491 -42.72 3.63 -0.92
C LYS A 491 -42.99 3.14 -2.34
#